data_AF-A0A966QVQ5-F1
#
_entry.id   AF-A0A966QVQ5-F1
#
_cell.length_a   1.000
_cell.length_b   1.000
_cell.length_c   1.000
_cell.angle_alpha   90.00
_cell.angle_beta   90.00
_cell.angle_gamma   90.00
#
_symmetry.space_group_name_H-M   'P 1'
#
loop_
_entity.id
_entity.type
_entity.pdbx_description
1 polymer ?
#
loop_
_entity_poly.entity_id
_entity_poly.type
_entity_poly.pdbx_seq_one_letter_code
_entity_poly.pdbx_strand_id
1 'polypeptide(L)'
;MTIPKHFFHDKTVLVLLSINSVLALFAVLYIVLRVDPAEATTRIVQYRSNLGIGAFKSGSTSEIQLIALYVMFQYIFSWILAIRLYVHRRQMSLVILALTTFILLLTPVVTYALLRVS
;
A
#
# COMPACT_ATOMS: atom_id res chain seq x y z
N MET A 1 21.36 -13.62 -7.76
CA MET A 1 21.26 -12.14 -7.80
C MET A 1 22.46 -11.58 -7.05
N THR A 2 23.35 -10.83 -7.71
CA THR A 2 24.42 -10.12 -7.02
C THR A 2 23.88 -8.77 -6.57
N ILE A 3 23.58 -8.65 -5.28
CA ILE A 3 23.18 -7.37 -4.69
C ILE A 3 24.42 -6.48 -4.70
N PRO A 4 24.39 -5.29 -5.35
CA PRO A 4 25.55 -4.40 -5.37
C PRO A 4 25.87 -3.95 -3.94
N LYS A 5 27.11 -4.17 -3.48
CA LYS A 5 27.58 -3.80 -2.12
C LYS A 5 27.30 -2.33 -1.76
N HIS A 6 27.23 -1.46 -2.76
CA HIS A 6 26.93 -0.04 -2.60
C HIS A 6 25.47 0.28 -2.27
N PHE A 7 24.52 -0.64 -2.45
CA PHE A 7 23.09 -0.39 -2.16
C PHE A 7 22.84 -0.24 -0.66
N PHE A 8 23.37 -1.18 0.13
CA PHE A 8 23.28 -1.16 1.59
C PHE A 8 24.30 -0.24 2.26
N HIS A 9 25.12 0.48 1.49
CA HIS A 9 26.02 1.52 2.01
C HIS A 9 25.47 2.93 1.81
N ASP A 10 24.48 3.12 0.92
CA ASP A 10 23.87 4.43 0.71
C ASP A 10 22.84 4.71 1.82
N LYS A 11 23.21 5.61 2.73
CA LYS A 11 22.35 6.07 3.84
C LYS A 11 20.99 6.56 3.34
N THR A 12 20.95 7.19 2.16
CA THR A 12 19.71 7.74 1.59
C THR A 12 18.74 6.62 1.23
N VAL A 13 19.24 5.59 0.53
CA VAL A 13 18.45 4.42 0.12
C VAL A 13 17.98 3.65 1.35
N LEU A 14 18.86 3.46 2.34
CA LEU A 14 18.53 2.81 3.60
C LEU A 14 17.44 3.56 4.38
N VAL A 15 17.55 4.89 4.46
CA VAL A 15 16.54 5.73 5.14
C VAL A 15 15.19 5.62 4.41
N LEU A 16 15.15 5.78 3.09
CA LEU A 16 13.91 5.64 2.32
C LEU A 16 13.32 4.23 2.43
N LEU A 17 14.14 3.20 2.39
CA LEU A 17 13.70 1.81 2.53
C LEU A 17 13.12 1.57 3.93
N SER A 18 13.75 2.09 4.98
CA SER A 18 13.26 2.01 6.36
C SER A 18 11.92 2.73 6.52
N ILE A 19 11.81 3.96 6.02
CA ILE A 19 10.55 4.72 6.02
C ILE A 19 9.44 3.95 5.30
N ASN A 20 9.74 3.40 4.12
CA ASN A 20 8.77 2.61 3.35
C ASN A 20 8.38 1.31 4.07
N SER A 21 9.33 0.66 4.76
CA SER A 21 9.04 -0.54 5.57
C SER A 21 8.06 -0.22 6.70
N VAL A 22 8.31 0.87 7.44
CA VAL A 22 7.45 1.31 8.54
C VAL A 22 6.07 1.72 8.02
N LEU A 23 6.02 2.46 6.91
CA LEU A 23 4.76 2.86 6.28
C LEU A 23 3.95 1.66 5.77
N ALA A 24 4.60 0.69 5.13
CA ALA A 24 3.93 -0.52 4.66
C ALA A 24 3.35 -1.32 5.84
N LEU A 25 4.14 -1.50 6.90
CA LEU A 25 3.67 -2.17 8.12
C LEU A 25 2.50 -1.41 8.76
N PHE A 26 2.62 -0.09 8.89
CA PHE A 26 1.55 0.76 9.41
C PHE A 26 0.28 0.67 8.55
N ALA A 27 0.39 0.74 7.23
CA ALA A 27 -0.74 0.65 6.32
C ALA A 27 -1.44 -0.72 6.41
N VAL A 28 -0.67 -1.81 6.46
CA VAL A 28 -1.22 -3.17 6.64
C VAL A 28 -1.92 -3.30 7.99
N LEU A 29 -1.27 -2.90 9.09
CA LEU A 29 -1.89 -2.93 10.43
C LEU A 29 -3.15 -2.06 10.48
N TYR A 30 -3.11 -0.86 9.88
CA TYR A 30 -4.26 0.02 9.80
C TYR A 30 -5.43 -0.64 9.08
N ILE A 31 -5.20 -1.27 7.92
CA ILE A 31 -6.25 -1.97 7.18
C ILE A 31 -6.78 -3.15 7.99
N VAL A 32 -5.90 -4.00 8.53
CA VAL A 32 -6.30 -5.23 9.25
C VAL A 32 -7.04 -4.92 10.55
N LEU A 33 -6.55 -3.99 11.37
CA LEU A 33 -7.18 -3.63 12.65
C LEU A 33 -8.52 -2.90 12.47
N ARG A 34 -8.71 -2.22 11.34
CA ARG A 34 -9.97 -1.52 11.05
C ARG A 34 -11.05 -2.49 10.56
N VAL A 35 -10.68 -3.68 10.11
CA VAL A 35 -11.58 -4.72 9.62
C VAL A 35 -12.01 -5.58 10.80
N ASP A 36 -13.12 -5.23 11.44
CA ASP A 36 -13.71 -6.05 12.49
C ASP A 36 -14.58 -7.15 11.85
N PRO A 37 -14.25 -8.44 11.99
CA PRO A 37 -15.05 -9.53 11.45
C PRO A 37 -16.42 -9.66 12.14
N ALA A 38 -16.63 -9.06 13.31
CA ALA A 38 -17.92 -9.08 14.02
C ALA A 38 -18.96 -8.10 13.44
N GLU A 39 -18.54 -7.07 12.69
CA GLU A 39 -19.41 -6.07 12.04
C GLU A 39 -19.73 -6.40 10.57
N ALA A 40 -19.87 -7.68 10.23
CA ALA A 40 -20.01 -8.18 8.85
C ALA A 40 -21.27 -7.69 8.08
N THR A 41 -22.09 -6.80 8.65
CA THR A 41 -23.42 -6.46 8.13
C THR A 41 -23.52 -5.08 7.45
N THR A 42 -22.57 -4.15 7.63
CA THR A 42 -22.77 -2.75 7.18
C THR A 42 -21.50 -2.08 6.63
N ARG A 43 -20.84 -2.63 5.60
CA ARG A 43 -19.75 -1.91 4.90
C ARG A 43 -19.85 -1.94 3.38
N ILE A 44 -20.23 -0.80 2.81
CA ILE A 44 -20.32 -0.45 1.39
C ILE A 44 -18.97 -0.57 0.67
N VAL A 45 -18.93 -1.34 -0.41
CA VAL A 45 -17.73 -1.55 -1.25
C VAL A 45 -17.94 -1.09 -2.70
N GLN A 46 -19.18 -0.92 -3.17
CA GLN A 46 -19.44 -0.43 -4.53
C GLN A 46 -20.57 0.60 -4.59
N TYR A 47 -20.34 1.70 -5.31
CA TYR A 47 -21.39 2.60 -5.78
C TYR A 47 -21.86 2.14 -7.17
N ARG A 48 -23.12 1.69 -7.29
CA ARG A 48 -23.73 1.36 -8.59
C ARG A 48 -24.76 2.43 -8.95
N SER A 49 -24.48 3.22 -9.99
CA SER A 49 -25.38 4.28 -10.49
C SER A 49 -26.72 3.75 -11.03
N ASN A 50 -26.84 2.45 -11.34
CA ASN A 50 -28.04 1.84 -11.90
C ASN A 50 -29.16 1.53 -10.88
N LEU A 51 -28.98 1.87 -9.60
CA LEU A 51 -29.91 1.52 -8.50
C LEU A 51 -30.43 2.76 -7.74
N GLY A 52 -30.19 3.96 -8.25
CA GLY A 52 -30.67 5.22 -7.67
C GLY A 52 -29.76 5.81 -6.58
N ILE A 53 -30.19 6.96 -6.03
CA ILE A 53 -29.47 7.72 -5.01
C ILE A 53 -29.37 6.86 -3.74
N GLY A 54 -28.16 6.39 -3.40
CA GLY A 54 -27.91 5.59 -2.20
C GLY A 54 -27.68 4.09 -2.43
N ALA A 55 -27.45 3.65 -3.67
CA ALA A 55 -27.17 2.26 -3.99
C ALA A 55 -25.72 1.83 -3.69
N PHE A 56 -25.47 1.75 -2.41
CA PHE A 56 -24.24 1.33 -1.83
C PHE A 56 -24.29 -0.18 -1.57
N LYS A 57 -23.56 -0.98 -2.36
CA LYS A 57 -23.51 -2.43 -2.15
C LYS A 57 -22.49 -2.72 -1.06
N SER A 58 -22.93 -3.29 0.05
CA SER A 58 -22.03 -3.83 1.07
C SER A 58 -21.20 -4.96 0.48
N GLY A 59 -19.88 -4.79 0.48
CA GLY A 59 -18.97 -5.83 0.00
C GLY A 59 -18.40 -6.64 1.15
N SER A 60 -17.90 -7.81 0.79
CA SER A 60 -17.38 -8.78 1.74
C SER A 60 -16.12 -8.23 2.41
N THR A 61 -15.95 -8.53 3.69
CA THR A 61 -14.73 -8.31 4.49
C THR A 61 -13.44 -8.74 3.76
N SER A 62 -13.56 -9.74 2.88
CA SER A 62 -12.47 -10.23 2.03
C SER A 62 -11.93 -9.19 1.03
N GLU A 63 -12.76 -8.26 0.55
CA GLU A 63 -12.34 -7.25 -0.44
C GLU A 63 -11.43 -6.19 0.19
N ILE A 64 -11.64 -5.86 1.47
CA ILE A 64 -10.75 -4.95 2.21
C ILE A 64 -9.42 -5.65 2.56
N GLN A 65 -9.46 -6.95 2.85
CA GLN A 65 -8.24 -7.75 3.07
C GLN A 65 -7.36 -7.83 1.80
N LEU A 66 -7.96 -7.82 0.61
CA LEU A 66 -7.21 -7.75 -0.66
C LEU A 66 -6.42 -6.44 -0.79
N ILE A 67 -6.86 -5.34 -0.19
CA ILE A 67 -6.11 -4.07 -0.16
C ILE A 67 -4.83 -4.24 0.67
N ALA A 68 -4.90 -4.89 1.82
CA ALA A 68 -3.70 -5.18 2.63
C ALA A 68 -2.71 -6.08 1.88
N LEU A 69 -3.22 -7.09 1.18
CA LEU A 69 -2.40 -7.95 0.33
C LEU A 69 -1.72 -7.16 -0.80
N TYR A 70 -2.48 -6.29 -1.47
CA TYR A 70 -1.97 -5.40 -2.52
C TYR A 70 -0.83 -4.50 -2.00
N VAL A 71 -0.97 -3.90 -0.81
CA VAL A 71 0.08 -3.08 -0.18
C VAL A 71 1.38 -3.86 -0.02
N MET A 72 1.29 -5.11 0.47
CA MET A 72 2.49 -5.94 0.62
C MET A 72 3.15 -6.24 -0.72
N PHE A 73 2.37 -6.66 -1.72
CA PHE A 73 2.90 -6.94 -3.06
C PHE A 73 3.56 -5.70 -3.66
N GLN A 74 2.89 -4.55 -3.61
CA GLN A 74 3.41 -3.28 -4.12
C GLN A 74 4.74 -2.92 -3.46
N TYR A 75 4.85 -3.06 -2.14
CA TYR A 75 6.09 -2.79 -1.41
C TYR A 75 7.23 -3.74 -1.84
N ILE A 76 6.96 -5.05 -1.91
CA ILE A 76 7.96 -6.06 -2.31
C ILE A 76 8.45 -5.83 -3.75
N PHE A 77 7.52 -5.58 -4.68
CA PHE A 77 7.88 -5.30 -6.08
C PHE A 77 8.72 -4.03 -6.19
N SER A 78 8.34 -2.97 -5.48
CA SER A 78 9.08 -1.72 -5.47
C SER A 78 10.49 -1.89 -4.90
N TRP A 79 10.64 -2.73 -3.87
CA TRP A 79 11.96 -3.06 -3.31
C TRP A 79 12.85 -3.81 -4.32
N ILE A 80 12.31 -4.83 -5.00
CA ILE A 80 13.05 -5.59 -6.01
C ILE A 80 13.47 -4.67 -7.18
N LEU A 81 12.56 -3.81 -7.63
CA LEU A 81 12.84 -2.82 -8.68
C LEU A 81 13.91 -1.83 -8.24
N ALA A 82 13.84 -1.33 -7.00
CA ALA A 82 14.84 -0.40 -6.46
C ALA A 82 16.25 -1.01 -6.47
N ILE A 83 16.39 -2.29 -6.11
CA ILE A 83 17.68 -3.01 -6.16
C ILE A 83 18.19 -3.12 -7.59
N ARG A 84 17.33 -3.53 -8.55
CA ARG A 84 17.72 -3.67 -9.95
C ARG A 84 18.12 -2.35 -10.59
N LEU A 85 17.35 -1.27 -10.37
CA LEU A 85 17.65 0.03 -10.95
C LEU A 85 18.87 0.70 -10.32
N TYR A 86 19.22 0.37 -9.08
CA TYR A 86 20.42 0.91 -8.44
C TYR A 86 21.70 0.50 -9.18
N VAL A 87 21.73 -0.68 -9.79
CA VAL A 87 22.85 -1.15 -10.63
C VAL A 87 23.03 -0.25 -11.85
N HIS A 88 21.92 0.26 -12.42
CA HIS A 88 21.97 1.06 -13.64
C HIS A 88 22.22 2.55 -13.32
N ARG A 89 21.39 3.16 -12.47
CA ARG A 89 21.55 4.54 -12.00
C ARG A 89 20.94 4.71 -10.61
N ARG A 90 21.75 5.18 -9.65
CA ARG A 90 21.34 5.53 -8.28
C ARG A 90 20.08 6.41 -8.24
N GLN A 91 20.00 7.43 -9.08
CA GLN A 91 18.86 8.37 -9.09
C GLN A 91 17.53 7.69 -9.42
N MET A 92 17.52 6.68 -10.30
CA MET A 92 16.29 5.98 -10.65
C MET A 92 15.76 5.14 -9.48
N SER A 93 16.67 4.55 -8.70
CA SER A 93 16.31 3.80 -7.48
C SER A 93 15.66 4.73 -6.43
N LEU A 94 16.22 5.92 -6.23
CA LEU A 94 15.67 6.92 -5.32
C LEU A 94 14.27 7.40 -5.75
N VAL A 95 14.07 7.62 -7.05
CA VAL A 95 12.76 8.02 -7.59
C VAL A 95 11.71 6.93 -7.35
N ILE A 96 12.05 5.65 -7.57
CA ILE A 96 11.13 4.54 -7.31
C ILE A 96 10.78 4.46 -5.82
N LEU A 97 11.78 4.55 -4.94
CA LEU A 97 11.55 4.52 -3.50
C LEU A 97 10.69 5.70 -3.04
N ALA A 98 10.89 6.90 -3.57
CA ALA A 98 10.09 8.08 -3.24
C ALA A 98 8.65 7.97 -3.75
N LEU A 99 8.44 7.47 -4.98
CA LEU A 99 7.11 7.18 -5.51
C LEU A 99 6.39 6.12 -4.68
N THR A 100 7.13 5.11 -4.19
CA THR A 100 6.60 4.09 -3.28
C THR A 100 6.15 4.71 -1.98
N THR A 101 6.94 5.63 -1.40
CA THR A 101 6.56 6.39 -0.20
C THR A 101 5.24 7.13 -0.41
N PHE A 102 5.11 7.82 -1.55
CA PHE A 102 3.90 8.56 -1.89
C PHE A 102 2.66 7.66 -2.01
N ILE A 103 2.79 6.51 -2.68
CA ILE A 103 1.70 5.53 -2.81
C ILE A 103 1.31 4.93 -1.45
N LEU A 104 2.30 4.58 -0.61
CA LEU A 104 2.07 4.05 0.72
C LEU A 104 1.40 5.06 1.66
N LEU A 105 1.67 6.36 1.50
CA LEU A 105 0.97 7.41 2.25
C LEU A 105 -0.48 7.61 1.79
N LEU A 106 -0.74 7.51 0.48
CA LEU A 106 -2.10 7.64 -0.05
C LEU A 106 -2.98 6.43 0.30
N THR A 107 -2.40 5.25 0.47
CA THR A 107 -3.22 4.04 0.63
C THR A 107 -4.10 4.08 1.89
N PRO A 108 -3.60 4.41 3.11
CA PRO A 108 -4.45 4.57 4.29
C PRO A 108 -5.52 5.64 4.14
N VAL A 109 -5.23 6.74 3.42
CA VAL A 109 -6.20 7.82 3.16
C VAL A 109 -7.35 7.32 2.29
N VAL A 110 -7.03 6.58 1.22
CA VAL A 110 -8.03 5.96 0.35
C VAL A 110 -8.83 4.90 1.11
N THR A 111 -8.17 4.04 1.88
CA THR A 111 -8.85 3.05 2.74
C THR A 111 -9.80 3.73 3.72
N TYR A 112 -9.37 4.81 4.38
CA TYR A 112 -10.22 5.58 5.28
C TYR A 112 -11.43 6.19 4.57
N ALA A 113 -11.24 6.79 3.39
CA ALA A 113 -12.32 7.36 2.60
C ALA A 113 -13.36 6.28 2.19
N LEU A 114 -12.90 5.10 1.78
CA LEU A 114 -13.76 3.98 1.44
C LEU A 114 -14.56 3.48 2.66
N LEU A 115 -13.92 3.36 3.83
CA LEU A 115 -14.57 2.89 5.06
C LEU A 115 -15.49 3.91 5.74
N ARG A 116 -15.39 5.19 5.39
CA ARG A 116 -16.27 6.25 5.92
C ARG A 116 -17.48 6.51 5.03
N VAL A 117 -17.32 6.30 3.73
CA VAL A 117 -18.43 6.38 2.76
C VAL A 117 -19.32 5.14 2.83
N SER A 118 -18.88 4.11 3.58
CA SER A 118 -19.66 2.92 3.94
C SER A 118 -20.45 3.03 5.22
#